data_AF-A0AAV6EBN9-F1
#
_entry.id   AF-A0AAV6EBN9-F1
#
_cell.length_a   1.000
_cell.length_b   1.000
_cell.length_c   1.000
_cell.angle_alpha   90.00
_cell.angle_beta   90.00
_cell.angle_gamma   90.00
#
_symmetry.space_group_name_H-M   'P 1'
#
loop_
_entity.id
_entity.type
_entity.pdbx_description
1 polymer ?
#
loop_
_entity_poly.entity_id
_entity_poly.type
_entity_poly.pdbx_seq_one_letter_code
_entity_poly.pdbx_strand_id
1 'polypeptide(L)' 'GFGYDPLFIPKNFSKTLGELDFEVKQKFSHRSKALDLAKKVLDVIL' A
#
# COMPACT_ATOMS: atom_id res chain seq x y z
N GLY A 1 -8.92 -6.51 -5.35
CA GLY A 1 -7.85 -6.96 -4.44
C GLY A 1 -7.39 -8.34 -4.83
N PHE A 2 -6.58 -8.99 -4.00
CA PHE A 2 -6.17 -10.40 -4.14
C PHE A 2 -5.90 -11.02 -2.76
N GLY A 3 -5.98 -12.34 -2.61
CA GLY A 3 -5.67 -13.03 -1.36
C GLY A 3 -6.51 -12.54 -0.18
N TYR A 4 -5.85 -12.09 0.89
CA TYR A 4 -6.49 -11.66 2.14
C TYR A 4 -7.11 -10.25 2.09
N ASP A 5 -7.04 -9.55 0.96
CA ASP A 5 -7.59 -8.20 0.83
C ASP A 5 -9.04 -8.05 1.31
N PRO A 6 -9.99 -8.98 1.06
CA PRO A 6 -11.37 -8.87 1.55
C PRO A 6 -11.53 -9.08 3.06
N LEU A 7 -10.47 -9.49 3.78
CA LEU A 7 -10.52 -9.79 5.22
C LEU A 7 -9.84 -8.70 6.07
N PHE A 8 -9.13 -7.75 5.45
CA PHE A 8 -8.34 -6.76 6.16
C PHE A 8 -8.93 -5.37 6.04
N ILE A 9 -9.32 -4.79 7.18
CA ILE A 9 -9.76 -3.39 7.28
C ILE A 9 -8.57 -2.56 7.79
N PRO A 10 -8.00 -1.66 6.97
CA PRO A 10 -6.91 -0.81 7.42
C PRO A 10 -7.37 0.19 8.48
N LYS A 11 -6.43 0.59 9.36
CA LYS A 11 -6.71 1.54 10.44
C LYS A 11 -7.33 2.83 9.90
N ASN A 12 -8.40 3.29 10.55
CA ASN A 12 -9.19 4.47 10.18
C ASN A 12 -10.00 4.35 8.88
N PHE A 13 -10.19 3.13 8.34
CA PHE A 13 -11.12 2.86 7.27
C PHE A 13 -12.27 1.98 7.77
N SER A 14 -13.39 2.04 7.07
CA SER A 14 -14.56 1.18 7.27
C SER A 14 -14.72 0.10 6.19
N LYS A 15 -13.94 0.19 5.11
CA LYS A 15 -13.92 -0.75 3.98
C LYS A 15 -12.68 -1.64 4.06
N THR A 16 -12.80 -2.86 3.58
CA THR A 16 -11.68 -3.80 3.43
C THR A 16 -10.73 -3.36 2.32
N LEU A 17 -9.49 -3.86 2.30
CA LEU A 17 -8.57 -3.63 1.17
C LEU A 17 -9.14 -4.14 -0.17
N GLY A 18 -10.01 -5.15 -0.11
CA GLY A 18 -10.72 -5.69 -1.26
C GLY A 18 -11.66 -4.69 -1.90
N GLU A 19 -12.31 -3.86 -1.07
CA GLU A 19 -13.32 -2.86 -1.46
C GLU A 19 -12.76 -1.45 -1.71
N LEU A 20 -11.54 -1.16 -1.25
CA LEU A 20 -10.90 0.13 -1.49
C LEU A 20 -10.37 0.25 -2.91
N ASP A 21 -10.59 1.42 -3.51
CA ASP A 21 -10.07 1.76 -4.83
C ASP A 21 -8.54 1.70 -4.87
N PHE A 22 -8.01 1.41 -6.06
CA PHE A 22 -6.58 1.27 -6.27
C PHE A 22 -5.81 2.54 -5.88
N GLU A 23 -6.30 3.71 -6.25
CA GLU A 23 -5.66 5.00 -5.92
C GLU A 23 -5.58 5.24 -4.41
N VAL A 24 -6.64 4.87 -3.68
CA VAL A 24 -6.68 4.99 -2.22
C VAL A 24 -5.63 4.08 -1.60
N LYS A 25 -5.55 2.82 -2.05
CA LYS A 25 -4.52 1.87 -1.57
C LYS A 25 -3.11 2.31 -1.89
N GLN A 26 -2.85 2.85 -3.09
CA GLN A 26 -1.52 3.30 -3.46
C GLN A 26 -0.95 4.35 -2.50
N LYS A 27 -1.80 5.20 -1.90
CA LYS A 27 -1.37 6.26 -0.98
C LYS A 27 -0.81 5.75 0.35
N PHE A 28 -1.20 4.56 0.80
CA PHE A 28 -0.80 4.05 2.13
C PHE A 28 -0.35 2.59 2.13
N SER A 29 -0.32 1.90 0.98
CA SER A 29 0.05 0.49 0.95
C SER A 29 1.47 0.29 1.50
N HIS A 30 1.66 -0.81 2.21
CA HIS A 30 2.97 -1.23 2.70
C HIS A 30 3.99 -1.37 1.56
N ARG A 31 3.53 -1.78 0.37
CA ARG A 31 4.35 -1.86 -0.85
C ARG A 31 4.83 -0.49 -1.31
N SER A 32 3.94 0.50 -1.40
CA SER A 32 4.31 1.88 -1.78
C SER A 32 5.35 2.43 -0.82
N LYS A 33 5.12 2.30 0.50
CA LYS A 33 6.05 2.75 1.52
C LYS A 33 7.42 2.07 1.41
N ALA A 34 7.46 0.75 1.16
CA ALA A 34 8.71 0.03 0.96
C ALA A 34 9.46 0.50 -0.30
N LEU A 35 8.74 0.73 -1.40
CA LEU A 35 9.33 1.24 -2.65
C LEU A 35 9.88 2.65 -2.48
N ASP A 36 9.20 3.54 -1.76
CA ASP A 36 9.70 4.89 -1.52
C ASP A 36 10.95 4.90 -0.63
N LEU A 37 11.09 3.94 0.28
CA LEU A 37 12.34 3.73 1.01
C LEU A 37 13.45 3.18 0.11
N ALA A 38 13.13 2.23 -0.77
CA ALA A 38 14.09 1.67 -1.72
C ALA A 38 14.62 2.72 -2.70
N LYS A 39 13.76 3.64 -3.18
CA LYS A 39 14.17 4.76 -4.04
C LYS A 39 15.26 5.61 -3.40
N LYS A 40 15.16 5.93 -2.11
CA LYS A 40 16.19 6.70 -1.41
C LYS A 40 17.56 6.03 -1.45
N VAL A 41 17.60 4.69 -1.37
CA VAL A 41 18.84 3.92 -1.48
C VAL A 41 19.36 3.97 -2.92
N LEU A 42 18.45 3.84 -3.89
CA LEU A 42 18.79 3.90 -5.30
C LEU A 42 19.37 5.27 -5.70
N ASP A 43 18.80 6.36 -5.21
CA ASP A 43 19.25 7.74 -5.43
C ASP A 43 20.66 8.02 -4.86
N VAL A 44 21.16 7.16 -3.95
CA VAL A 44 22.52 7.24 -3.42
C VAL A 44 23.50 6.40 -4.25
N ILE A 45 23.02 5.32 -4.87
CA ILE A 45 23.87 4.33 -5.55
C ILE A 45 24.02 4.66 -7.05
N LEU A 46 23.01 5.28 -7.67
CA LEU A 46 23.03 5.74 -9.06
C LEU A 46 23.44 7.20 -9.17
#